data_AF-A0AAI9KUN5-F1
#
_entry.id   AF-A0AAI9KUN5-F1
#
_cell.length_a   1.000
_cell.length_b   1.000
_cell.length_c   1.000
_cell.angle_alpha   90.00
_cell.angle_beta   90.00
_cell.angle_gamma   90.00
#
_symmetry.space_group_name_H-M   'P 1'
#
loop_
_entity.id
_entity.type
_entity.pdbx_description
1 polymer ?
#
loop_
_entity_poly.entity_id
_entity_poly.type
_entity_poly.pdbx_seq_one_letter_code
_entity_poly.pdbx_strand_id
1 'polypeptide(L)'
;MADGPYANLLRKLAVLRNRLPMKAEYSPLRIAIVTARNSPSEMRVIKTLRSWGIYVDEAFFLGGVGKAKVLKAFKPHIFFDDQDVHLEAAANIVPSGKVPYLSSSPLGVKSVVPDPLVGSASEA
;
A
#
# COMPACT_ATOMS: atom_id res chain seq x y z
N MET A 1 -20.16 0.42 1.92
CA MET A 1 -18.84 0.71 2.51
C MET A 1 -18.14 1.64 1.53
N ALA A 2 -17.61 2.77 1.98
CA ALA A 2 -16.84 3.63 1.08
C ALA A 2 -15.59 2.88 0.59
N ASP A 3 -15.24 3.04 -0.67
CA ASP A 3 -14.05 2.39 -1.24
C ASP A 3 -12.77 2.89 -0.56
N GLY A 4 -11.79 1.98 -0.39
CA GLY A 4 -10.49 2.33 0.16
C GLY A 4 -9.70 3.30 -0.74
N PRO A 5 -8.66 3.99 -0.20
CA PRO A 5 -7.95 5.07 -0.90
C PRO A 5 -7.33 4.64 -2.25
N TYR A 6 -6.96 3.36 -2.37
CA TYR A 6 -6.33 2.80 -3.57
C TYR A 6 -7.30 2.11 -4.53
N ALA A 7 -8.59 2.02 -4.20
CA ALA A 7 -9.56 1.29 -5.03
C ALA A 7 -9.61 1.84 -6.46
N ASN A 8 -9.61 3.17 -6.61
CA ASN A 8 -9.64 3.82 -7.91
C ASN A 8 -8.34 3.62 -8.70
N LEU A 9 -7.18 3.64 -8.03
CA LEU A 9 -5.90 3.35 -8.67
C LEU A 9 -5.87 1.92 -9.20
N LEU A 10 -6.22 0.95 -8.35
CA LEU A 10 -6.20 -0.47 -8.73
C LEU A 10 -7.18 -0.78 -9.86
N ARG A 11 -8.37 -0.17 -9.87
CA ARG A 11 -9.31 -0.31 -10.99
C ARG A 11 -8.77 0.29 -12.28
N LYS A 12 -8.13 1.47 -12.23
CA LYS A 12 -7.47 2.07 -13.41
C LYS A 12 -6.33 1.20 -13.92
N LEU A 13 -5.52 0.62 -13.02
CA LEU A 13 -4.46 -0.32 -13.38
C LEU A 13 -5.01 -1.59 -14.03
N ALA A 14 -6.12 -2.15 -13.52
CA ALA A 14 -6.77 -3.30 -14.15
C ALA A 14 -7.30 -2.97 -15.55
N VAL A 15 -7.93 -1.80 -15.74
CA VAL A 15 -8.36 -1.34 -17.07
C VAL A 15 -7.16 -1.17 -18.01
N LEU A 16 -6.07 -0.57 -17.52
CA LEU A 16 -4.84 -0.41 -18.31
C LEU A 16 -4.27 -1.77 -18.72
N ARG A 17 -4.18 -2.72 -17.79
CA ARG A 17 -3.71 -4.09 -18.04
C ARG A 17 -4.48 -4.74 -19.18
N ASN A 18 -5.81 -4.61 -19.18
CA ASN A 18 -6.70 -5.19 -20.20
C ASN A 18 -6.58 -4.52 -21.58
N ARG A 19 -6.04 -3.30 -21.65
CA ARG A 19 -5.80 -2.58 -22.91
C ARG A 19 -4.45 -2.89 -23.54
N LEU A 20 -3.53 -3.50 -22.80
CA LEU A 20 -2.23 -3.88 -23.33
C LEU A 20 -2.39 -5.08 -24.28
N PRO A 21 -1.73 -5.09 -25.45
CA PRO A 21 -1.89 -6.12 -26.48
C PRO A 21 -1.19 -7.45 -26.14
N MET A 22 -1.01 -7.76 -24.85
CA MET A 22 -0.25 -8.90 -24.36
C MET A 22 -1.18 -9.82 -23.56
N LYS A 23 -0.94 -11.14 -23.61
CA LYS A 23 -1.62 -12.07 -22.71
C LYS A 23 -1.33 -11.68 -21.25
N ALA A 24 -2.27 -11.95 -20.36
CA ALA A 24 -2.18 -11.56 -18.95
C ALA A 24 -0.88 -12.01 -18.27
N GLU A 25 -0.38 -13.21 -18.62
CA GLU A 25 0.86 -13.81 -18.14
C GLU A 25 2.12 -13.03 -18.52
N TYR A 26 2.08 -12.29 -19.64
CA TYR A 26 3.19 -11.48 -20.14
C TYR A 26 2.96 -9.99 -19.94
N SER A 27 1.94 -9.60 -19.16
CA SER A 27 1.67 -8.19 -18.94
C SER A 27 2.85 -7.51 -18.24
N PRO A 28 3.32 -6.34 -18.73
CA PRO A 28 4.36 -5.58 -18.05
C PRO A 28 3.86 -4.97 -16.73
N LEU A 29 2.54 -4.97 -16.49
CA LEU A 29 1.92 -4.51 -15.27
C LEU A 29 1.56 -5.69 -14.38
N ARG A 30 2.40 -5.91 -13.36
CA ARG A 30 2.20 -6.95 -12.34
C ARG A 30 1.84 -6.31 -11.00
N ILE A 31 0.83 -6.86 -10.33
CA ILE A 31 0.34 -6.39 -9.02
C ILE A 31 0.52 -7.52 -8.02
N ALA A 32 1.18 -7.23 -6.89
CA ALA A 32 1.32 -8.15 -5.78
C ALA A 32 0.73 -7.57 -4.49
N ILE A 33 0.17 -8.44 -3.66
CA ILE A 33 -0.25 -8.10 -2.30
C ILE A 33 0.81 -8.60 -1.33
N VAL A 34 1.22 -7.77 -0.38
CA VAL A 34 2.15 -8.16 0.68
C VAL A 34 1.52 -7.83 2.03
N THR A 35 1.33 -8.84 2.87
CA THR A 35 0.71 -8.67 4.19
C THR A 35 1.46 -9.44 5.27
N ALA A 36 1.60 -8.81 6.44
CA ALA A 36 2.34 -9.35 7.56
C ALA A 36 1.56 -10.39 8.38
N ARG A 37 0.24 -10.52 8.17
CA ARG A 37 -0.62 -11.42 8.94
C ARG A 37 -0.62 -12.84 8.33
N ASN A 38 -1.33 -13.75 9.00
CA ASN A 38 -1.59 -15.12 8.54
C ASN A 38 -3.04 -15.24 8.03
N SER A 39 -3.27 -16.22 7.14
CA SER A 39 -4.60 -16.64 6.66
C SER A 39 -5.47 -17.11 7.86
N PRO A 40 -6.78 -16.77 7.98
CA PRO A 40 -7.78 -16.58 6.90
C PRO A 40 -8.34 -15.16 6.69
N SER A 41 -8.06 -14.21 7.59
CA SER A 41 -8.65 -12.85 7.54
C SER A 41 -8.25 -12.08 6.28
N GLU A 42 -7.11 -12.45 5.71
CA GLU A 42 -6.51 -11.81 4.56
C GLU A 42 -7.18 -12.22 3.24
N MET A 43 -7.95 -13.32 3.22
CA MET A 43 -8.77 -13.72 2.06
C MET A 43 -9.79 -12.64 1.67
N ARG A 44 -10.17 -11.76 2.62
CA ARG A 44 -11.03 -10.60 2.35
C ARG A 44 -10.45 -9.68 1.27
N VAL A 45 -9.14 -9.44 1.27
CA VAL A 45 -8.52 -8.54 0.29
C VAL A 45 -8.61 -9.13 -1.11
N ILE A 46 -8.33 -10.43 -1.24
CA ILE A 46 -8.45 -11.17 -2.50
C ILE A 46 -9.90 -11.15 -3.00
N LYS A 47 -10.86 -11.42 -2.11
CA LYS A 47 -12.30 -11.37 -2.45
C LYS A 47 -12.73 -9.99 -2.93
N THR A 48 -12.26 -8.93 -2.26
CA THR A 48 -12.57 -7.54 -2.63
C THR A 48 -12.01 -7.21 -4.02
N LEU A 49 -10.75 -7.53 -4.28
CA LEU A 49 -10.11 -7.26 -5.58
C LEU A 49 -10.78 -8.06 -6.71
N ARG A 50 -11.13 -9.33 -6.46
CA ARG A 50 -11.91 -10.14 -7.41
C ARG A 50 -13.28 -9.54 -7.71
N SER A 51 -14.01 -9.05 -6.70
CA SER A 51 -15.30 -8.37 -6.94
C SER A 51 -15.17 -7.08 -7.75
N TRP A 52 -13.99 -6.46 -7.75
CA TRP A 52 -13.66 -5.30 -8.58
C TRP A 52 -13.08 -5.68 -9.96
N GLY A 53 -12.97 -6.97 -10.29
CA GLY A 53 -12.35 -7.44 -11.53
C GLY A 53 -10.84 -7.23 -11.58
N ILE A 54 -10.18 -7.04 -10.44
CA ILE A 54 -8.73 -6.85 -10.34
C ILE A 54 -8.08 -8.20 -10.05
N TYR A 55 -7.25 -8.63 -10.99
CA TYR A 55 -6.38 -9.79 -10.83
C TYR A 55 -5.04 -9.35 -10.24
N VAL A 56 -4.64 -10.02 -9.15
CA VAL A 56 -3.30 -9.91 -8.59
C VAL A 56 -2.48 -11.10 -9.05
N ASP A 57 -1.24 -10.83 -9.43
CA ASP A 57 -0.31 -11.84 -9.93
C ASP A 57 0.25 -12.68 -8.79
N GLU A 58 0.50 -12.05 -7.65
CA GLU A 58 1.07 -12.69 -6.46
C GLU A 58 0.40 -12.19 -5.18
N ALA A 59 0.33 -13.06 -4.17
CA ALA A 59 -0.08 -12.68 -2.82
C ALA A 59 0.86 -13.32 -1.80
N PHE A 60 1.57 -12.48 -1.06
CA PHE A 60 2.55 -12.89 -0.06
C PHE A 60 2.00 -12.69 1.36
N PHE A 61 1.72 -13.82 2.03
CA PHE A 61 1.28 -13.89 3.42
C PHE A 61 2.48 -14.26 4.30
N LEU A 62 3.03 -13.28 5.00
CA LEU A 62 4.38 -13.40 5.55
C LEU A 62 4.44 -14.08 6.93
N GLY A 63 3.33 -14.15 7.67
CA GLY A 63 3.30 -14.83 8.97
C GLY A 63 4.38 -14.37 9.96
N GLY A 64 4.69 -13.08 9.97
CA GLY A 64 5.76 -12.50 10.80
C GLY A 64 7.13 -12.40 10.13
N VAL A 65 7.32 -12.94 8.92
CA VAL A 65 8.53 -12.67 8.13
C VAL A 65 8.55 -11.21 7.67
N GLY A 66 9.73 -10.58 7.75
CA GLY A 66 9.90 -9.20 7.30
C GLY A 66 9.70 -9.02 5.80
N LYS A 67 8.95 -7.98 5.41
CA LYS A 67 8.62 -7.62 4.01
C LYS A 67 9.85 -7.47 3.12
N ALA A 68 10.99 -7.07 3.68
CA ALA A 68 12.25 -6.87 2.96
C ALA A 68 12.68 -8.08 2.11
N LYS A 69 12.51 -9.32 2.60
CA LYS A 69 12.87 -10.53 1.84
C LYS A 69 12.03 -10.68 0.58
N VAL A 70 10.72 -10.43 0.70
CA VAL A 70 9.80 -10.49 -0.44
C VAL A 70 10.04 -9.36 -1.43
N LEU A 71 10.27 -8.14 -0.95
CA LEU A 71 10.57 -7.00 -1.84
C LEU A 71 11.84 -7.24 -2.65
N LYS A 72 12.90 -7.80 -2.03
CA LYS A 72 14.15 -8.16 -2.74
C LYS A 72 13.95 -9.26 -3.80
N ALA A 73 13.10 -10.24 -3.52
CA ALA A 73 12.83 -11.35 -4.44
C ALA A 73 11.89 -10.94 -5.58
N PHE A 74 10.79 -10.27 -5.25
CA PHE A 74 9.77 -9.84 -6.21
C PHE A 74 10.23 -8.68 -7.08
N LYS A 75 11.13 -7.82 -6.57
CA LYS A 75 11.68 -6.64 -7.26
C LYS A 75 10.58 -5.72 -7.84
N PRO A 76 9.64 -5.22 -7.02
CA PRO A 76 8.64 -4.29 -7.51
C PRO A 76 9.29 -2.99 -7.97
N HIS A 77 8.67 -2.31 -8.94
CA HIS A 77 9.10 -0.96 -9.34
C HIS A 77 8.73 0.11 -8.29
N ILE A 78 7.65 -0.12 -7.55
CA ILE A 78 7.17 0.74 -6.47
C ILE A 78 6.42 -0.09 -5.43
N PHE A 79 6.58 0.27 -4.15
CA PHE A 79 5.89 -0.35 -3.03
C PHE A 79 5.02 0.66 -2.29
N PHE A 80 3.88 0.22 -1.75
CA PHE A 80 2.96 1.07 -0.99
C PHE A 80 2.57 0.42 0.32
N ASP A 81 2.56 1.21 1.39
CA ASP A 81 2.18 0.78 2.73
C ASP A 81 1.60 1.96 3.53
N ASP A 82 0.79 1.69 4.54
CA ASP A 82 0.19 2.70 5.40
C ASP A 82 1.03 2.98 6.66
N GLN A 83 1.95 2.07 7.02
CA GLN A 83 2.75 2.19 8.24
C GLN A 83 4.19 2.64 7.95
N ASP A 84 4.60 3.72 8.63
CA ASP A 84 5.95 4.29 8.54
C ASP A 84 7.04 3.24 8.80
N VAL A 85 6.84 2.38 9.81
CA VAL A 85 7.78 1.30 10.19
C VAL A 85 8.04 0.34 9.02
N HIS A 86 7.04 0.09 8.18
CA HIS A 86 7.20 -0.76 6.99
C HIS A 86 7.89 -0.01 5.85
N LEU A 87 7.60 1.28 5.70
CA LEU A 87 8.16 2.13 4.64
C LEU A 87 9.64 2.45 4.87
N GLU A 88 10.07 2.71 6.10
CA GLU A 88 11.48 2.97 6.43
C GLU A 88 12.38 1.83 5.99
N ALA A 89 11.99 0.58 6.28
CA ALA A 89 12.74 -0.59 5.84
C ALA A 89 12.63 -0.82 4.32
N ALA A 90 11.46 -0.59 3.73
CA ALA A 90 11.23 -0.83 2.30
C ALA A 90 11.93 0.21 1.40
N ALA A 91 12.00 1.48 1.82
CA ALA A 91 12.61 2.58 1.08
C ALA A 91 14.11 2.36 0.80
N ASN A 92 14.79 1.58 1.65
CA ASN A 92 16.17 1.14 1.44
C ASN A 92 16.33 0.09 0.33
N ILE A 93 15.22 -0.46 -0.19
CA ILE A 93 15.20 -1.57 -1.15
C ILE A 93 14.51 -1.15 -2.46
N VAL A 94 13.42 -0.39 -2.37
CA VAL A 94 12.57 -0.02 -3.50
C VAL A 94 11.92 1.35 -3.26
N PRO A 95 11.71 2.17 -4.31
CA PRO A 95 10.84 3.35 -4.20
C PRO A 95 9.53 3.01 -3.48
N SER A 96 9.24 3.74 -2.41
CA SER A 96 8.14 3.44 -1.50
C SER A 96 7.25 4.66 -1.29
N GLY A 97 5.93 4.48 -1.31
CA GLY A 97 4.94 5.54 -1.13
C GLY A 97 4.03 5.28 0.07
N LYS A 98 3.83 6.29 0.92
CA LYS A 98 2.91 6.22 2.05
C LYS A 98 1.46 6.33 1.59
N VAL A 99 0.63 5.40 2.03
CA VAL A 99 -0.83 5.49 1.90
C VAL A 99 -1.36 6.31 3.08
N PRO A 100 -1.93 7.51 2.84
CA PRO A 100 -2.48 8.30 3.93
C PRO A 100 -3.74 7.67 4.49
N TYR A 101 -3.92 7.76 5.81
CA TYR A 101 -5.20 7.50 6.44
C TYR A 101 -6.17 8.64 6.13
N LEU A 102 -7.46 8.34 5.97
CA LEU A 102 -8.49 9.38 5.94
C LEU A 102 -8.45 10.16 7.26
N SER A 103 -8.63 11.47 7.22
CA SER A 103 -8.56 12.37 8.39
C SER A 103 -9.57 12.02 9.49
N SER A 104 -10.66 11.33 9.16
CA SER A 104 -11.65 10.83 10.12
C SER A 104 -11.30 9.44 10.70
N SER A 105 -10.18 8.84 10.29
CA SER A 105 -9.71 7.56 10.83
C SER A 105 -9.08 7.81 12.21
N PRO A 106 -9.37 6.97 13.22
CA PRO A 106 -8.62 6.97 14.48
C PRO A 106 -7.10 6.82 14.30
N LEU A 107 -6.65 6.27 13.16
CA LEU A 107 -5.24 6.12 12.79
C LEU A 107 -4.66 7.33 12.02
N GLY A 108 -5.50 8.27 11.58
CA GLY A 108 -5.08 9.51 10.92
C GLY A 108 -4.58 10.59 11.88
N VAL A 109 -4.76 10.39 13.18
CA VAL A 109 -4.26 11.27 14.23
C VAL A 109 -2.83 10.85 14.60
N LYS A 110 -1.83 11.28 13.82
CA LYS A 110 -0.46 11.36 14.34
C LYS A 110 -0.13 12.81 14.65
N SER A 111 -0.09 13.08 15.96
CA SER A 111 0.63 14.16 16.65
C SER A 111 0.96 15.38 15.79
N VAL A 112 0.14 16.43 15.92
CA VAL A 112 0.60 17.79 15.69
C VAL A 112 1.85 17.98 16.55
N VAL A 113 3.03 17.99 15.94
CA VAL A 113 4.23 18.51 16.59
C VAL A 113 3.98 20.01 16.65
N PRO A 114 3.87 20.65 17.84
CA PRO A 114 3.70 22.08 17.89
C PRO A 114 4.92 22.73 17.24
N ASP A 115 4.66 23.72 16.38
CA ASP A 115 5.68 24.50 15.71
C ASP A 115 6.62 25.14 16.76
N PRO A 116 7.93 24.83 16.76
CA PRO A 116 8.86 25.39 17.73
C PRO A 116 9.09 26.90 17.57
N LEU A 117 8.49 27.56 16.55
CA LEU A 117 8.66 28.98 16.30
C LEU A 117 7.56 29.90 16.85
N VAL A 118 6.60 29.40 17.62
CA VAL A 118 5.72 30.28 18.42
C VAL A 118 6.34 30.53 19.80
N GLY A 119 7.53 31.13 19.78
CA GLY A 119 8.19 31.71 20.94
C GLY A 119 7.85 33.19 21.07
N SER A 120 7.19 33.54 22.18
CA SER A 120 7.16 34.84 22.86
C SER A 120 6.97 36.10 21.99
N ALA A 121 5.79 36.70 22.06
CA ALA A 121 5.64 38.14 21.95
C ALA A 121 4.54 38.65 22.89
N SER A 122 4.99 39.30 23.97
CA SER A 122 4.39 40.50 24.58
C SER A 122 2.97 40.42 25.14
N GLU A 123 2.87 40.24 26.46
CA GLU A 123 1.96 41.07 27.26
C GLU A 123 2.83 41.91 28.22
N ALA A 124 2.71 43.22 28.04
CA ALA A 124 3.13 44.26 28.97
C ALA A 124 1.90 44.73 29.75
#